data_AF-A0AAW9EA00-F1
#
_entry.id   AF-A0AAW9EA00-F1
#
_cell.length_a   1.000
_cell.length_b   1.000
_cell.length_c   1.000
_cell.angle_alpha   90.00
_cell.angle_beta   90.00
_cell.angle_gamma   90.00
#
_symmetry.space_group_name_H-M   'P 1'
#
loop_
_entity.id
_entity.type
_entity.pdbx_description
1 polymer ?
#
loop_
_entity_poly.entity_id
_entity_poly.type
_entity_poly.pdbx_seq_one_letter_code
_entity_poly.pdbx_strand_id
1 'polypeptide(L)'
;IKQTHAGSSKQALAILQGLPADVVTYNQVTDVQILHDKGKLIPADWQQRLPNNSSPYYSTMAYLVRKGNPKNITSWQDLTREDVKVVFP
;
A
#
# COMPACT_ATOMS: atom_id res chain seq x y z
N ILE A 1 -8.65 -13.53 -16.56
CA ILE A 1 -8.01 -12.97 -15.36
C ILE A 1 -8.94 -11.89 -14.81
N LYS A 2 -9.38 -11.98 -13.55
CA LYS A 2 -10.15 -10.94 -12.86
C LYS A 2 -9.23 -10.26 -11.84
N GLN A 3 -9.11 -8.94 -11.90
CA GLN A 3 -8.23 -8.13 -11.06
C GLN A 3 -8.99 -6.95 -10.47
N THR A 4 -8.55 -6.48 -9.30
CA THR A 4 -9.09 -5.29 -8.64
C THR A 4 -7.96 -4.33 -8.31
N HIS A 5 -8.20 -3.02 -8.46
CA HIS A 5 -7.19 -1.96 -8.27
C HIS A 5 -7.59 -0.94 -7.20
N ALA A 6 -8.47 -1.32 -6.28
CA ALA A 6 -8.82 -0.48 -5.14
C ALA A 6 -7.67 -0.40 -4.12
N GLY A 7 -7.76 0.51 -3.13
CA GLY A 7 -6.83 0.50 -2.00
C GLY A 7 -6.72 -0.89 -1.37
N SER A 8 -5.50 -1.31 -1.05
CA SER A 8 -5.16 -2.64 -0.52
C SER A 8 -6.03 -3.05 0.67
N SER A 9 -6.28 -2.14 1.62
CA SER A 9 -7.13 -2.42 2.78
C SER A 9 -8.57 -2.77 2.38
N LYS A 10 -9.12 -2.12 1.35
CA LYS A 10 -10.45 -2.45 0.82
C LYS A 10 -10.46 -3.81 0.14
N GLN A 11 -9.38 -4.17 -0.57
CA GLN A 11 -9.25 -5.49 -1.17
C GLN A 11 -9.14 -6.59 -0.11
N ALA A 12 -8.33 -6.38 0.93
CA ALA A 12 -8.19 -7.33 2.04
C ALA A 12 -9.53 -7.55 2.75
N LEU A 13 -10.30 -6.47 3.01
CA LEU A 13 -11.65 -6.57 3.57
C LEU A 13 -12.62 -7.34 2.68
N ALA A 14 -12.57 -7.15 1.36
CA ALA A 14 -13.42 -7.90 0.43
C ALA A 14 -13.11 -9.40 0.47
N ILE A 15 -11.83 -9.79 0.59
CA ILE A 15 -11.42 -11.19 0.74
C ILE A 15 -11.95 -11.76 2.07
N LEU A 16 -11.85 -11.01 3.17
CA LEU A 16 -12.43 -11.42 4.45
C LEU A 16 -13.96 -11.59 4.38
N GLN A 17 -14.63 -10.89 3.46
CA GLN A 17 -16.06 -11.01 3.21
C GLN A 17 -16.42 -12.11 2.20
N GLY A 18 -15.44 -12.93 1.78
CA GLY A 18 -15.66 -14.09 0.92
C GLY A 18 -15.38 -13.85 -0.56
N LEU A 19 -14.73 -12.74 -0.94
CA LEU A 19 -14.19 -12.61 -2.29
C LEU A 19 -13.06 -13.66 -2.48
N PRO A 20 -13.19 -14.61 -3.42
CA PRO A 20 -12.15 -15.61 -3.62
C PRO A 20 -10.89 -14.97 -4.21
N ALA A 21 -9.74 -15.33 -3.65
CA ALA A 21 -8.43 -14.91 -4.13
C ALA A 21 -7.41 -16.03 -3.93
N ASP A 22 -6.68 -16.38 -4.98
CA ASP A 22 -5.60 -17.37 -4.93
C ASP A 22 -4.26 -16.74 -4.52
N VAL A 23 -4.04 -15.49 -4.94
CA VAL A 23 -2.82 -14.72 -4.68
C VAL A 23 -3.20 -13.27 -4.37
N VAL A 24 -2.48 -12.65 -3.44
CA VAL A 24 -2.59 -11.22 -3.14
C VAL A 24 -1.24 -10.54 -3.33
N THR A 25 -1.27 -9.31 -3.85
CA THR A 25 -0.09 -8.45 -4.01
C THR A 25 -0.43 -7.05 -3.51
N TYR A 26 -0.07 -6.76 -2.27
CA TYR A 26 -0.43 -5.51 -1.60
C TYR A 26 0.78 -4.59 -1.40
N ASN A 27 0.50 -3.31 -1.13
CA ASN A 27 1.49 -2.27 -0.89
C ASN A 27 1.99 -2.23 0.58
N GLN A 28 1.28 -2.84 1.52
CA GLN A 28 1.57 -2.79 2.94
C GLN A 28 1.50 -4.19 3.58
N VAL A 29 2.43 -4.45 4.50
CA VAL A 29 2.51 -5.69 5.28
C VAL A 29 1.25 -5.91 6.12
N THR A 30 0.69 -4.83 6.69
CA THR A 30 -0.51 -4.87 7.54
C THR A 30 -1.74 -5.42 6.82
N ASP A 31 -1.92 -5.10 5.55
CA ASP A 31 -3.07 -5.58 4.78
C ASP A 31 -2.96 -7.09 4.46
N VAL A 32 -1.75 -7.61 4.31
CA VAL A 32 -1.51 -9.07 4.19
C VAL A 32 -1.70 -9.73 5.56
N GLN A 33 -1.17 -9.14 6.62
CA GLN A 33 -1.25 -9.68 7.98
C GLN A 33 -2.69 -9.85 8.46
N ILE A 34 -3.59 -8.93 8.09
CA ILE A 34 -5.02 -9.04 8.43
C ILE A 34 -5.67 -10.33 7.88
N LEU A 35 -5.22 -10.84 6.74
CA LEU A 35 -5.71 -12.11 6.17
C LEU A 35 -5.35 -13.30 7.05
N HIS A 36 -4.20 -13.25 7.74
CA HIS A 36 -3.86 -14.23 8.78
C HIS A 36 -4.66 -13.99 10.06
N ASP A 37 -4.61 -12.77 10.60
CA ASP A 37 -5.11 -12.46 11.94
C ASP A 37 -6.62 -12.69 12.04
N LYS A 38 -7.37 -12.18 11.06
CA LYS A 38 -8.84 -12.21 11.05
C LYS A 38 -9.43 -13.32 10.19
N GLY A 39 -8.79 -13.62 9.06
CA GLY A 39 -9.32 -14.58 8.09
C GLY A 39 -8.80 -16.01 8.28
N LYS A 40 -7.66 -16.19 8.95
CA LYS A 40 -6.92 -17.47 8.99
C LYS A 40 -6.69 -18.07 7.58
N LEU A 41 -6.59 -17.21 6.57
CA LEU A 41 -6.51 -17.59 5.15
C LEU A 41 -5.08 -17.90 4.71
N ILE A 42 -4.08 -17.39 5.43
CA ILE A 42 -2.66 -17.60 5.19
C ILE A 42 -1.98 -17.99 6.51
N PRO A 43 -0.84 -18.72 6.49
CA PRO A 43 -0.15 -19.12 7.70
C PRO A 43 0.53 -17.93 8.41
N ALA A 44 0.86 -18.09 9.69
CA ALA A 44 1.43 -17.02 10.51
C ALA A 44 2.82 -16.56 10.03
N ASP A 45 3.57 -17.46 9.41
CA ASP A 45 4.93 -17.26 8.90
C ASP A 45 4.96 -16.81 7.43
N TRP A 46 3.84 -16.31 6.89
CA TRP A 46 3.71 -15.98 5.47
C TRP A 46 4.83 -15.06 4.94
N GLN A 47 5.34 -14.18 5.81
CA GLN A 47 6.35 -13.20 5.45
C GLN A 47 7.71 -13.85 5.17
N GLN A 48 8.02 -14.99 5.79
CA GLN A 48 9.28 -15.70 5.62
C GLN A 48 9.24 -16.76 4.52
N ARG A 49 8.07 -17.03 3.95
CA ARG A 49 7.88 -18.10 2.95
C ARG A 49 8.54 -17.80 1.60
N LEU A 50 8.82 -16.53 1.31
CA LEU A 50 9.54 -16.08 0.13
C LEU A 50 10.69 -15.14 0.52
N PRO A 51 11.75 -15.03 -0.30
CA PRO A 51 12.86 -14.11 -0.05
C PRO A 51 12.40 -12.67 0.18
N ASN A 52 13.26 -11.87 0.82
CA ASN A 52 13.05 -10.43 1.00
C ASN A 52 11.76 -10.09 1.75
N ASN A 53 11.40 -10.90 2.76
CA ASN A 53 10.17 -10.76 3.54
C ASN A 53 8.90 -10.80 2.68
N SER A 54 8.88 -11.70 1.68
CA SER A 54 7.81 -11.80 0.67
C SER A 54 7.58 -10.51 -0.13
N SER A 55 8.62 -9.66 -0.27
CA SER A 55 8.60 -8.44 -1.07
C SER A 55 9.57 -8.54 -2.27
N PRO A 56 9.06 -8.84 -3.48
CA PRO A 56 9.92 -9.00 -4.65
C PRO A 56 10.52 -7.68 -5.16
N TYR A 57 9.97 -6.53 -4.76
CA TYR A 57 10.46 -5.20 -5.09
C TYR A 57 10.20 -4.22 -3.94
N TYR A 58 10.86 -3.06 -4.01
CA TYR A 58 10.68 -1.95 -3.07
C TYR A 58 10.47 -0.65 -3.84
N SER A 59 9.87 0.32 -3.18
CA SER A 59 9.70 1.68 -3.70
C SER A 59 10.11 2.69 -2.64
N THR A 60 10.10 3.97 -3.01
CA THR A 60 10.38 5.07 -2.11
C THR A 60 9.33 6.15 -2.26
N MET A 61 9.09 6.89 -1.19
CA MET A 61 8.20 8.04 -1.22
C MET A 61 8.88 9.20 -1.93
N ALA A 62 8.12 9.90 -2.78
CA ALA A 62 8.59 11.06 -3.51
C ALA A 62 7.48 12.11 -3.65
N TYR A 63 7.87 13.35 -3.91
CA TYR A 63 6.93 14.41 -4.24
C TYR A 63 6.63 14.42 -5.73
N LEU A 64 5.34 14.45 -6.07
CA LEU A 64 4.89 14.80 -7.41
C LEU A 64 4.40 16.25 -7.40
N VAL A 65 5.10 17.13 -8.11
CA VAL A 65 4.78 18.55 -8.22
C VAL A 65 4.31 18.92 -9.62
N ARG A 66 3.59 20.04 -9.76
CA ARG A 66 3.26 20.59 -11.08
C ARG A 66 4.53 21.06 -11.79
N LYS A 67 4.48 21.10 -13.13
CA LYS A 67 5.59 21.57 -13.99
C LYS A 67 6.14 22.90 -13.49
N GLY A 68 7.46 22.99 -13.40
CA GLY A 68 8.19 24.18 -12.92
C GLY A 68 8.26 24.33 -11.40
N ASN A 69 7.65 23.42 -10.62
CA ASN A 69 7.62 23.47 -9.17
C ASN A 69 7.24 24.86 -8.62
N PRO A 70 6.04 25.40 -8.92
CA PRO A 70 5.70 26.79 -8.68
C PRO A 70 5.72 27.21 -7.19
N LYS A 71 5.68 26.24 -6.27
CA LYS A 71 5.78 26.47 -4.82
C LYS A 71 7.15 26.13 -4.23
N ASN A 72 8.10 25.74 -5.09
CA ASN A 72 9.45 25.35 -4.71
C ASN A 72 9.49 24.29 -3.59
N ILE A 73 8.68 23.23 -3.73
CA ILE A 73 8.65 22.13 -2.76
C ILE A 73 9.92 21.31 -2.92
N THR A 74 10.71 21.21 -1.85
CA THR A 74 11.97 20.46 -1.82
C THR A 74 12.13 19.62 -0.55
N SER A 75 11.33 19.89 0.47
CA SER A 75 11.44 19.29 1.80
C SER A 75 10.07 18.97 2.41
N TRP A 76 10.06 18.19 3.50
CA TRP A 76 8.84 17.90 4.25
C TRP A 76 8.27 19.14 4.91
N GLN A 77 9.14 20.08 5.32
CA GLN A 77 8.77 21.34 5.93
C GLN A 77 7.95 22.21 4.95
N ASP A 78 8.22 22.12 3.65
CA ASP A 78 7.46 22.88 2.66
C ASP A 78 5.98 22.47 2.62
N LEU A 79 5.65 21.26 3.03
CA LEU A 79 4.27 20.75 3.05
C LEU A 79 3.39 21.39 4.14
N THR A 80 3.99 22.06 5.14
CA THR A 80 3.25 22.70 6.23
C THR A 80 2.92 24.17 5.96
N ARG A 81 3.44 24.74 4.88
CA ARG A 81 3.17 26.12 4.48
C ARG A 81 1.69 26.33 4.19
N GLU A 82 1.14 27.46 4.63
CA GLU A 82 -0.28 27.81 4.48
C GLU A 82 -0.74 27.84 3.02
N ASP A 83 0.15 28.23 2.10
CA ASP A 83 -0.17 28.28 0.68
C ASP A 83 -0.15 26.91 0.02
N VAL A 84 0.41 25.86 0.65
CA VAL A 84 0.54 24.50 0.10
C VAL A 84 -0.68 23.65 0.48
N LYS A 85 -1.28 23.01 -0.53
CA LYS A 85 -2.38 22.05 -0.33
C LYS A 85 -1.90 20.67 -0.74
N VAL A 86 -1.78 19.78 0.24
CA VAL A 86 -1.30 18.41 0.05
C VAL A 86 -2.46 17.52 -0.37
N VAL A 87 -2.22 16.62 -1.32
CA VAL A 87 -3.11 15.50 -1.61
C VAL A 87 -2.45 14.26 -1.04
N PHE A 88 -3.10 13.64 -0.05
CA PHE A 88 -2.68 12.37 0.50
C PHE A 88 -3.61 11.28 -0.04
N PRO A 89 -3.08 10.14 -0.54
CA PRO A 89 -3.89 9.05 -1.08
C PRO A 89 -4.73 8.33 -0.02
#